data_AF-A0A1V5P8Z8-F1
#
_entry.id   AF-A0A1V5P8Z8-F1
#
_cell.length_a   1.000
_cell.length_b   1.000
_cell.length_c   1.000
_cell.angle_alpha   90.00
_cell.angle_beta   90.00
_cell.angle_gamma   90.00
#
_symmetry.space_group_name_H-M   'P 1'
#
loop_
_entity.id
_entity.type
_entity.pdbx_description
1 polymer ?
#
loop_
_entity_poly.entity_id
_entity_poly.type
_entity_poly.pdbx_seq_one_letter_code
_entity_poly.pdbx_strand_id
1 'polypeptide(L)' 'MPFCKECGTFYTRSIGICPKCNEAELLKMHKEEACPNDEEHKQKAKASWLKLILGLPAFILFIAGLYYIWHSLSR' A
#
# COMPACT_ATOMS: atom_id res chain seq x y z
N MET A 1 -31.44 -24.26 -20.41
CA MET A 1 -30.15 -23.70 -19.92
C MET A 1 -30.37 -23.19 -18.51
N PRO A 2 -29.59 -23.63 -17.50
CA PRO A 2 -29.72 -23.07 -16.17
C PRO A 2 -29.32 -21.59 -16.16
N PHE A 3 -30.13 -20.82 -15.46
CA PHE A 3 -30.02 -19.38 -15.32
C PHE A 3 -29.89 -19.06 -13.85
N CYS A 4 -28.92 -18.23 -13.50
CA CYS A 4 -28.78 -17.77 -12.12
C CYS A 4 -29.65 -16.53 -11.90
N LYS A 5 -30.51 -16.59 -10.88
CA LYS A 5 -31.41 -15.48 -10.52
C LYS A 5 -30.67 -14.28 -9.90
N GLU A 6 -29.48 -14.48 -9.35
CA GLU A 6 -28.68 -13.40 -8.74
C GLU A 6 -27.79 -12.69 -9.77
N CYS A 7 -26.96 -13.45 -10.50
CA CYS A 7 -25.95 -12.91 -11.43
C CYS A 7 -26.52 -12.68 -12.86
N GLY A 8 -27.74 -13.13 -13.16
CA GLY A 8 -28.35 -13.06 -14.50
C GLY A 8 -27.59 -13.86 -15.57
N THR A 9 -26.63 -14.67 -15.17
CA THR A 9 -25.72 -15.38 -16.09
C THR A 9 -26.32 -16.73 -16.47
N PHE A 10 -26.29 -17.04 -17.76
CA PHE A 10 -26.57 -18.37 -18.29
C PHE A 10 -25.33 -19.23 -18.12
N TYR A 11 -25.47 -20.38 -17.47
CA TYR A 11 -24.37 -21.32 -17.27
C TYR A 11 -24.82 -22.73 -17.65
N THR A 12 -23.87 -23.66 -17.76
CA THR A 12 -24.20 -25.06 -18.04
C THR A 12 -24.52 -25.82 -16.76
N ARG A 13 -25.46 -26.76 -16.81
CA ARG A 13 -25.96 -27.48 -15.62
C ARG A 13 -24.89 -28.38 -14.97
N SER A 14 -23.83 -28.72 -15.71
CA SER A 14 -22.74 -29.54 -15.19
C SER A 14 -22.00 -28.89 -14.01
N ILE A 15 -22.13 -27.57 -13.82
CA ILE A 15 -21.34 -26.81 -12.84
C ILE A 15 -22.08 -26.66 -11.50
N GLY A 16 -23.38 -26.96 -11.41
CA GLY A 16 -24.16 -26.96 -10.15
C GLY A 16 -24.35 -25.60 -9.45
N ILE A 17 -23.40 -24.67 -9.60
CA ILE A 17 -23.30 -23.35 -8.95
C ILE A 17 -23.06 -22.27 -10.03
N CYS A 18 -23.54 -21.01 -9.84
CA CYS A 18 -23.20 -19.90 -10.77
C CYS A 18 -21.68 -19.66 -10.68
N PRO A 19 -20.90 -19.89 -11.75
CA PRO A 19 -19.44 -19.67 -11.71
C PRO A 19 -19.12 -18.20 -11.35
N LYS A 20 -20.01 -17.27 -11.75
CA LYS A 20 -19.87 -15.84 -11.52
C LYS A 20 -20.15 -15.37 -10.10
N CYS A 21 -21.13 -15.99 -9.43
CA CYS A 21 -21.34 -15.73 -7.99
C CYS A 21 -20.23 -16.38 -7.17
N ASN A 22 -19.86 -17.62 -7.51
CA ASN A 22 -18.84 -18.36 -6.79
C ASN A 22 -17.46 -17.70 -6.90
N GLU A 23 -17.02 -17.27 -8.10
CA GLU A 23 -15.76 -16.56 -8.25
C GLU A 23 -15.75 -15.24 -7.47
N ALA A 24 -16.86 -14.49 -7.46
CA ALA A 24 -16.97 -13.23 -6.75
C ALA A 24 -16.92 -13.43 -5.22
N GLU A 25 -17.53 -14.50 -4.72
CA GLU A 25 -17.50 -14.86 -3.30
C GLU A 25 -16.11 -15.34 -2.87
N LEU A 26 -15.47 -16.18 -3.69
CA LEU A 26 -14.11 -16.67 -3.47
C LEU A 26 -13.09 -15.52 -3.50
N LEU A 27 -13.27 -14.55 -4.40
CA LEU A 27 -12.44 -13.36 -4.48
C LEU A 27 -12.63 -12.44 -3.26
N LYS A 28 -13.85 -12.35 -2.71
CA LYS A 28 -14.12 -11.61 -1.47
C LYS A 28 -13.45 -12.28 -0.27
N MET A 29 -13.62 -13.60 -0.12
CA MET A 29 -12.98 -14.35 0.97
C MET A 29 -11.46 -14.26 0.91
N HIS A 30 -10.85 -14.43 -0.27
CA HIS A 30 -9.40 -14.24 -0.41
C HIS A 30 -8.94 -12.80 -0.13
N LYS A 31 -9.77 -11.80 -0.44
CA LYS A 31 -9.44 -10.40 -0.14
C LYS A 31 -9.55 -10.09 1.36
N GLU A 32 -10.48 -10.72 2.05
CA GLU A 32 -10.62 -10.61 3.51
C GLU A 32 -9.47 -11.33 4.23
N GLU A 33 -9.01 -12.47 3.71
CA GLU A 33 -7.84 -13.20 4.22
C GLU A 33 -6.51 -12.50 3.93
N ALA A 34 -6.40 -11.81 2.79
CA ALA A 34 -5.18 -11.09 2.37
C ALA A 34 -5.04 -9.68 2.97
N CYS A 35 -5.95 -9.25 3.85
CA CYS A 35 -5.85 -7.98 4.56
C CYS A 35 -5.54 -8.17 6.07
N PRO A 36 -4.34 -8.62 6.45
CA PRO A 36 -3.86 -8.43 7.81
C PRO A 36 -3.58 -6.93 8.03
N ASN A 37 -4.51 -6.25 8.69
CA ASN A 37 -4.32 -5.01 9.46
C ASN A 37 -3.37 -3.95 8.85
N ASP A 38 -3.89 -3.19 7.88
CA ASP A 38 -3.20 -2.09 7.16
C ASP A 38 -2.84 -0.88 8.06
N GLU A 39 -3.40 -0.80 9.28
CA GLU A 39 -3.23 0.32 10.20
C GLU A 39 -1.82 0.40 10.82
N GLU A 40 -1.18 -0.75 11.12
CA GLU A 40 0.18 -0.77 11.67
C GLU A 40 1.25 -0.37 10.64
N HIS A 41 1.05 -0.73 9.37
CA HIS A 41 1.98 -0.36 8.29
C HIS A 41 1.90 1.13 7.95
N LYS A 42 0.70 1.72 7.99
CA LYS A 42 0.50 3.16 7.78
C LYS A 42 1.16 4.01 8.87
N GLN A 43 1.14 3.58 10.12
CA GLN A 43 1.78 4.33 11.20
C GLN A 43 3.31 4.30 11.10
N LYS A 44 3.90 3.14 10.77
CA LYS A 44 5.35 3.00 10.57
C LYS A 44 5.86 3.81 9.37
N ALA A 45 5.09 3.86 8.28
CA ALA A 45 5.43 4.65 7.09
C ALA A 45 5.47 6.17 7.37
N LYS A 46 4.49 6.70 8.13
CA LYS A 46 4.42 8.13 8.49
C LYS A 46 5.58 8.57 9.39
N ALA A 47 5.96 7.75 10.36
CA ALA A 47 7.08 8.04 11.25
C ALA A 47 8.45 8.09 10.54
N SER A 48 8.60 7.35 9.43
CA SER A 48 9.85 7.32 8.66
C SER A 48 10.02 8.55 7.78
N TRP A 49 8.95 9.10 7.22
CA TRP A 49 8.99 10.31 6.40
C TRP A 49 9.36 11.57 7.20
N LEU A 50 8.91 11.65 8.46
CA LEU A 50 9.22 12.78 9.33
C LEU A 50 10.74 12.90 9.60
N LYS A 51 11.43 11.77 9.78
CA LYS A 51 12.89 11.73 9.97
C LYS A 51 13.65 12.20 8.73
N LEU A 52 13.14 11.88 7.54
CA LEU A 52 13.76 12.27 6.27
C LEU A 52 13.60 13.78 6.02
N ILE A 53 12.42 14.33 6.30
CA ILE A 53 12.11 15.76 6.17
C ILE A 53 12.91 16.60 7.16
N LEU A 54 13.17 16.10 8.37
CA LEU A 54 13.96 16.84 9.37
C LEU A 54 15.47 16.64 9.17
N GLY A 55 15.90 15.44 8.77
CA GLY A 55 17.31 15.08 8.61
C GLY A 55 17.96 15.77 7.42
N LEU A 56 17.27 15.89 6.29
CA LEU A 56 17.81 16.49 5.07
C LEU A 56 18.19 17.98 5.21
N PRO A 57 17.32 18.89 5.71
CA PRO A 57 17.68 20.29 5.89
C PRO A 57 18.76 20.48 6.97
N ALA A 58 18.73 19.68 8.03
CA ALA A 58 19.78 19.71 9.06
C ALA A 58 21.15 19.30 8.48
N PHE A 59 21.19 18.28 7.61
CA PHE A 59 22.41 17.82 6.96
C PHE A 59 22.98 18.85 5.99
N ILE A 60 22.13 19.53 5.22
CA ILE A 60 22.54 20.59 4.29
C ILE A 60 23.16 21.77 5.06
N LEU A 61 22.51 22.21 6.14
CA LEU A 61 23.04 23.29 6.99
C LEU A 61 24.35 22.91 7.67
N PHE A 62 24.49 21.65 8.10
CA PHE A 62 25.72 21.15 8.71
C PHE A 62 26.91 21.22 7.74
N ILE A 63 26.73 20.75 6.49
CA ILE A 63 27.79 20.82 5.46
C ILE A 63 28.11 22.28 5.10
N ALA A 64 27.10 23.12 4.92
CA ALA A 64 27.30 24.53 4.60
C ALA A 64 28.06 25.27 5.73
N GLY A 65 27.77 24.95 6.99
CA GLY A 65 28.48 25.49 8.15
C GLY A 65 29.95 25.08 8.18
N LEU A 66 30.25 23.79 7.95
CA LEU A 66 31.65 23.32 7.86
C LEU A 66 32.40 23.99 6.71
N TYR A 67 31.76 24.12 5.55
CA TYR A 67 32.34 24.83 4.40
C TYR A 67 32.65 26.29 4.74
N TYR A 68 31.71 26.99 5.40
CA TYR A 68 31.90 28.38 5.81
C TYR A 68 33.07 28.53 6.80
N ILE A 69 33.15 27.66 7.81
CA ILE A 69 34.24 27.68 8.80
C ILE A 69 35.58 27.42 8.12
N TRP A 70 35.65 26.40 7.24
CA TRP A 70 36.88 26.11 6.50
C TRP A 70 37.27 27.28 5.60
N HIS A 71 36.34 27.83 4.83
CA HIS A 71 36.62 29.00 3.99
C HIS A 71 37.06 30.21 4.82
N SER A 72 36.46 30.45 5.98
CA SER A 72 36.86 31.54 6.87
C SER A 72 38.24 31.33 7.49
N LEU A 73 38.65 30.09 7.71
CA LEU A 73 39.96 29.76 8.28
C LEU A 73 41.07 29.76 7.21
N SER A 74 40.72 29.52 5.95
CA SER A 74 41.63 29.49 4.81
C SER A 74 41.92 30.88 4.21
N ARG A 75 41.34 31.94 4.77
CA ARG A 75 41.48 33.33 4.32
C ARG A 75 42.26 34.12 5.37
#